data_AF-A0A529LZF3-F1
#
_entry.id   AF-A0A529LZF3-F1
#
_cell.length_a   1.000
_cell.length_b   1.000
_cell.length_c   1.000
_cell.angle_alpha   90.00
_cell.angle_beta   90.00
_cell.angle_gamma   90.00
#
_symmetry.space_group_name_H-M   'P 1'
#
loop_
_entity.id
_entity.type
_entity.pdbx_description
1 polymer ?
#
loop_
_entity_poly.entity_id
_entity_poly.type
_entity_poly.pdbx_seq_one_letter_code
_entity_poly.pdbx_strand_id
1 'polypeptide(L)' 'AELVEVPQDFIMQVYELLRPGRAKSKEELLGAAATMRETYQAERIARFIEEAAETYAARGLFTFRF' A
#
# COMPACT_ATOMS: atom_id res chain seq x y z
N ALA A 1 -12.79 10.96 -8.49
CA ALA A 1 -11.92 10.52 -7.37
C ALA A 1 -11.04 9.39 -7.88
N GLU A 2 -9.78 9.28 -7.45
CA GLU A 2 -8.79 8.35 -8.04
C GLU A 2 -9.14 6.86 -7.86
N LEU A 3 -9.96 6.52 -6.88
CA LEU A 3 -10.31 5.14 -6.56
C LEU A 3 -11.52 4.60 -7.33
N VAL A 4 -12.15 5.40 -8.21
CA VAL A 4 -13.41 4.99 -8.88
C VAL A 4 -13.19 3.83 -9.86
N GLU A 5 -12.05 3.81 -10.53
CA GLU A 5 -11.70 2.77 -11.52
C GLU A 5 -10.94 1.60 -10.90
N VAL A 6 -10.61 1.69 -9.60
CA VAL A 6 -9.89 0.64 -8.89
C VAL A 6 -10.88 -0.45 -8.48
N PRO A 7 -10.67 -1.72 -8.85
CA PRO A 7 -11.51 -2.82 -8.40
C PRO A 7 -11.57 -2.90 -6.88
N GLN A 8 -12.77 -3.14 -6.35
CA GLN A 8 -13.00 -3.25 -4.90
C GLN A 8 -12.06 -4.25 -4.22
N ASP A 9 -11.81 -5.41 -4.83
CA ASP A 9 -10.93 -6.43 -4.27
C ASP A 9 -9.50 -5.93 -4.10
N PHE A 10 -9.01 -5.12 -5.06
CA PHE A 10 -7.69 -4.52 -4.97
C PHE A 10 -7.64 -3.43 -3.89
N ILE A 11 -8.69 -2.60 -3.76
CA ILE A 11 -8.79 -1.63 -2.66
C ILE A 11 -8.69 -2.35 -1.31
N MET A 12 -9.42 -3.45 -1.14
CA MET A 12 -9.39 -4.25 0.10
C MET A 12 -8.02 -4.89 0.34
N GLN A 13 -7.35 -5.37 -0.71
CA GLN A 13 -5.99 -5.90 -0.61
C GLN A 13 -5.00 -4.82 -0.14
N VAL A 14 -5.04 -3.62 -0.73
CA VAL A 14 -4.16 -2.51 -0.32
C VAL A 14 -4.46 -2.07 1.12
N TYR A 15 -5.74 -2.02 1.50
CA TYR A 15 -6.15 -1.74 2.87
C TYR A 15 -5.57 -2.75 3.87
N GLU A 16 -5.64 -4.05 3.57
CA GLU A 16 -5.07 -5.09 4.43
C GLU A 16 -3.54 -4.97 4.53
N LEU A 17 -2.84 -4.70 3.43
CA LEU A 17 -1.38 -4.49 3.45
C LEU A 17 -0.96 -3.28 4.31
N LEU A 18 -1.77 -2.22 4.32
CA LEU A 18 -1.54 -1.02 5.13
C LEU A 18 -1.84 -1.24 6.62
N ARG A 19 -2.30 -2.42 7.06
CA ARG A 19 -2.45 -2.68 8.50
C ARG A 19 -1.08 -3.09 9.09
N PRO A 20 -0.72 -2.61 10.30
CA PRO A 20 0.54 -2.98 10.94
C PRO A 20 0.72 -4.49 11.02
N GLY A 21 1.90 -4.99 10.64
CA GLY A 21 2.24 -6.41 10.64
C GLY A 21 1.49 -7.27 9.62
N ARG A 22 0.85 -6.69 8.59
CA ARG A 22 0.24 -7.44 7.47
C ARG A 22 1.13 -7.51 6.24
N ALA A 23 1.73 -6.39 5.86
CA ALA A 23 2.79 -6.39 4.86
C ALA A 23 4.02 -7.09 5.43
N LYS A 24 4.58 -8.05 4.69
CA LYS A 24 5.80 -8.77 5.06
C LYS A 24 7.06 -7.94 4.88
N SER A 25 7.02 -6.97 3.96
CA SER A 25 8.14 -6.10 3.66
C SER A 25 7.69 -4.78 3.02
N LYS A 26 8.64 -3.84 2.89
CA LYS A 26 8.42 -2.56 2.22
C LYS A 26 8.03 -2.74 0.75
N GLU A 27 8.60 -3.76 0.10
CA GLU A 27 8.40 -4.05 -1.32
C GLU A 27 6.95 -4.42 -1.65
N GLU A 28 6.21 -5.05 -0.73
CA GLU A 28 4.79 -5.35 -0.94
C GLU A 28 3.94 -4.08 -1.06
N LEU A 29 4.23 -3.07 -0.22
CA LEU A 29 3.56 -1.76 -0.30
C LEU A 29 3.99 -1.00 -1.56
N LEU A 30 5.28 -1.02 -1.91
CA LEU A 30 5.77 -0.36 -3.12
C LEU A 30 5.18 -1.00 -4.40
N GLY A 31 4.99 -2.31 -4.42
CA GLY A 31 4.32 -3.00 -5.53
C GLY A 31 2.87 -2.54 -5.69
N ALA A 32 2.13 -2.43 -4.58
CA ALA A 32 0.76 -1.89 -4.59
C ALA A 32 0.71 -0.44 -5.07
N ALA A 33 1.68 0.40 -4.64
CA ALA A 33 1.80 1.77 -5.09
C ALA A 33 2.08 1.87 -6.60
N ALA A 34 2.97 1.03 -7.12
CA ALA A 34 3.27 0.96 -8.55
C ALA A 34 2.03 0.58 -9.36
N THR A 35 1.26 -0.43 -8.94
CA THR A 35 0.00 -0.79 -9.59
C THR A 35 -1.03 0.35 -9.53
N MET A 36 -1.16 1.04 -8.39
CA MET A 36 -2.02 2.23 -8.27
C MET A 36 -1.65 3.32 -9.28
N ARG A 37 -0.34 3.60 -9.45
CA ARG A 37 0.17 4.61 -10.37
C ARG A 37 0.03 4.18 -11.84
N GLU A 38 0.53 3.00 -12.18
CA GLU A 38 0.69 2.56 -13.58
C GLU A 38 -0.59 2.02 -14.18
N THR A 39 -1.41 1.29 -13.41
CA THR A 39 -2.64 0.67 -13.92
C THR A 39 -3.85 1.57 -13.75
N TYR A 40 -3.96 2.26 -12.61
CA TYR A 40 -5.17 3.01 -12.25
C TYR A 40 -4.99 4.53 -12.29
N GLN A 41 -3.79 5.02 -12.63
CA GLN A 41 -3.45 6.46 -12.65
C GLN A 41 -3.78 7.17 -11.33
N ALA A 42 -3.78 6.42 -10.21
CA ALA A 42 -4.13 6.89 -8.88
C ALA A 42 -2.87 7.44 -8.17
N GLU A 43 -2.32 8.53 -8.72
CA GLU A 43 -1.03 9.09 -8.32
C GLU A 43 -0.96 9.52 -6.85
N ARG A 44 -2.03 10.13 -6.30
CA ARG A 44 -2.04 10.54 -4.89
C ARG A 44 -2.11 9.34 -3.97
N ILE A 45 -2.86 8.32 -4.35
CA ILE A 45 -2.97 7.07 -3.57
C ILE A 45 -1.64 6.31 -3.60
N ALA A 46 -0.99 6.21 -4.77
CA ALA A 46 0.33 5.62 -4.88
C ALA A 46 1.34 6.30 -3.95
N ARG A 47 1.38 7.64 -3.95
CA ARG A 47 2.25 8.41 -3.04
C ARG A 47 1.95 8.17 -1.57
N PHE A 48 0.67 8.10 -1.21
CA PHE A 48 0.27 7.79 0.17
C PHE A 48 0.78 6.41 0.62
N ILE A 49 0.72 5.41 -0.26
CA ILE A 49 1.23 4.07 0.03
C ILE A 49 2.77 4.08 0.14
N GLU A 50 3.47 4.84 -0.69
CA GLU A 50 4.93 5.03 -0.61
C GLU A 50 5.35 5.68 0.72
N GLU A 51 4.65 6.73 1.16
CA GLU A 51 4.88 7.39 2.45
C GLU A 51 4.62 6.45 3.63
N ALA A 52 3.57 5.63 3.55
CA ALA A 52 3.30 4.59 4.54
C ALA A 52 4.44 3.56 4.58
N ALA A 53 4.92 3.10 3.43
CA ALA A 53 6.01 2.13 3.33
C ALA A 53 7.31 2.66 3.98
N GLU A 54 7.66 3.93 3.74
CA GLU A 54 8.81 4.59 4.40
C GLU A 54 8.61 4.71 5.91
N THR A 55 7.41 5.15 6.34
CA THR A 55 7.08 5.27 7.77
C THR A 55 7.16 3.92 8.48
N TYR A 56 6.73 2.85 7.82
CA TYR A 56 6.67 1.50 8.39
C TYR A 56 8.08 0.92 8.52
N ALA A 57 8.94 1.17 7.52
CA ALA A 57 10.34 0.80 7.58
C ALA A 57 11.06 1.54 8.73
N ALA A 58 10.88 2.85 8.82
CA ALA A 58 11.50 3.68 9.86
C ALA A 58 11.05 3.31 11.30
N ARG A 59 9.82 2.81 11.45
CA ARG A 59 9.23 2.43 12.74
C ARG A 59 9.28 0.93 13.06
N GLY A 60 9.80 0.09 12.16
CA GLY A 60 9.83 -1.37 12.32
C GLY A 60 8.44 -2.02 12.37
N LEU A 61 7.47 -1.50 11.61
CA LEU A 61 6.06 -1.96 11.63
C LEU A 61 5.76 -3.16 10.71
N PHE A 62 6.75 -3.63 9.95
CA PHE A 62 6.64 -4.87 9.17
C PHE A 62 6.80 -6.13 10.03
N THR A 63 7.09 -5.99 11.33
CA THR A 63 7.20 -7.12 12.25
C THR A 63 5.81 -7.67 12.58
N PHE A 64 5.55 -8.91 12.19
CA PHE A 64 4.39 -9.68 12.64
C PHE A 64 4.43 -9.83 14.17
N ARG A 65 3.55 -9.13 14.88
CA ARG A 65 3.21 -9.48 16.27
C ARG A 65 2.14 -10.56 16.21
N PHE A 66 2.53 -11.80 16.51
CA PHE A 66 1.62 -12.91 16.78
C PHE A 66 0.97 -12.75 18.15
#